data_AF-A0A1N7GID4-F1
#
_entry.id   AF-A0A1N7GID4-F1
#
_cell.length_a   1.000
_cell.length_b   1.000
_cell.length_c   1.000
_cell.angle_alpha   90.00
_cell.angle_beta   90.00
_cell.angle_gamma   90.00
#
_symmetry.space_group_name_H-M   'P 1'
#
loop_
_entity.id
_entity.type
_entity.pdbx_description
1 polymer ?
#
loop_
_entity_poly.entity_id
_entity_poly.type
_entity_poly.pdbx_seq_one_letter_code
_entity_poly.pdbx_strand_id
1 'polypeptide(L)'
;MTSGKRIVRRGLAGGGLVTLLLAASFLVLGEPTQPTTVALMAWLVVVGAAMLAAGNRERVSIGSVTVSWPRVAAVAIALLAVGWTTISAVSLLEGDGITGLGSLEAVLTAMVVGYFAWFARECWVGGALLAADTFAVD
;
A
#
# COMPACT_ATOMS: atom_id res chain seq x y z
N MET A 1 -11.36 10.66 -18.42
CA MET A 1 -10.37 9.77 -17.78
C MET A 1 -9.27 9.37 -18.75
N THR A 2 -8.03 9.79 -18.49
CA THR A 2 -6.85 9.49 -19.33
C THR A 2 -6.39 8.04 -19.18
N SER A 3 -5.57 7.53 -20.12
CA SER A 3 -5.03 6.17 -20.06
C SER A 3 -4.20 5.94 -18.79
N GLY A 4 -3.36 6.91 -18.43
CA GLY A 4 -2.55 6.88 -17.20
C GLY A 4 -3.39 6.77 -15.92
N LYS A 5 -4.41 7.63 -15.76
CA LYS A 5 -5.33 7.59 -14.61
C LYS A 5 -5.99 6.20 -14.48
N ARG A 6 -6.41 5.61 -15.60
CA ARG A 6 -7.03 4.27 -15.61
C ARG A 6 -6.06 3.18 -15.13
N ILE A 7 -4.81 3.19 -15.60
CA ILE A 7 -3.80 2.20 -15.22
C ILE A 7 -3.49 2.30 -13.73
N VAL A 8 -3.22 3.51 -13.23
CA VAL A 8 -2.93 3.76 -11.80
C VAL A 8 -4.08 3.31 -10.93
N ARG A 9 -5.32 3.68 -11.27
CA ARG A 9 -6.51 3.31 -10.47
C ARG A 9 -6.79 1.82 -10.48
N ARG A 10 -6.58 1.13 -11.60
CA ARG A 10 -6.65 -0.35 -11.66
C ARG A 10 -5.55 -1.01 -10.84
N GLY A 11 -4.32 -0.46 -10.88
CA GLY A 11 -3.21 -0.92 -10.06
C GLY A 11 -3.52 -0.80 -8.57
N LEU A 12 -4.07 0.34 -8.13
CA LEU A 12 -4.52 0.55 -6.75
C LEU A 12 -5.65 -0.41 -6.35
N ALA A 13 -6.66 -0.59 -7.21
CA ALA A 13 -7.75 -1.51 -6.93
C ALA A 13 -7.28 -2.97 -6.84
N GLY A 14 -6.43 -3.41 -7.78
CA GLY A 14 -5.84 -4.74 -7.78
C GLY A 14 -4.92 -4.96 -6.57
N GLY A 15 -4.03 -4.01 -6.30
CA GLY A 15 -3.14 -4.06 -5.13
C GLY A 15 -3.93 -4.11 -3.82
N GLY A 16 -4.92 -3.25 -3.65
CA GLY A 16 -5.79 -3.26 -2.47
C GLY A 16 -6.55 -4.56 -2.29
N LEU A 17 -7.06 -5.16 -3.38
CA LEU A 17 -7.70 -6.48 -3.33
C LEU A 17 -6.72 -7.57 -2.87
N VAL A 18 -5.50 -7.60 -3.41
CA VAL A 18 -4.47 -8.57 -3.01
C VAL A 18 -4.09 -8.37 -1.54
N THR A 19 -3.94 -7.13 -1.07
CA THR A 19 -3.67 -6.83 0.35
C THR A 19 -4.80 -7.31 1.26
N LEU A 20 -6.06 -7.18 0.85
CA LEU A 20 -7.19 -7.70 1.62
C LEU A 20 -7.23 -9.23 1.63
N LEU A 21 -6.92 -9.88 0.51
CA LEU A 21 -6.81 -11.34 0.45
C LEU A 21 -5.68 -11.84 1.36
N LEU A 22 -4.55 -11.14 1.41
CA LEU A 22 -3.48 -11.41 2.35
C LEU A 22 -3.97 -11.29 3.79
N ALA A 23 -4.68 -10.20 4.14
CA ALA A 23 -5.28 -10.06 5.46
C ALA A 23 -6.24 -11.21 5.80
N ALA A 24 -7.10 -11.60 4.85
CA ALA A 24 -8.03 -12.71 5.02
C ALA A 24 -7.30 -14.06 5.22
N SER A 25 -6.12 -14.24 4.60
CA SER A 25 -5.35 -15.46 4.78
C SER A 25 -4.87 -15.66 6.22
N PHE A 26 -4.58 -14.57 6.96
CA PHE A 26 -4.24 -14.62 8.38
C PHE A 26 -5.40 -15.09 9.27
N LEU A 27 -6.66 -14.95 8.84
CA LEU A 27 -7.80 -15.51 9.57
C LEU A 27 -7.87 -17.04 9.48
N VAL A 28 -7.33 -17.62 8.40
CA VAL A 28 -7.40 -19.05 8.12
C VAL A 28 -6.13 -19.77 8.54
N LEU A 29 -4.97 -19.13 8.33
CA LEU A 29 -3.65 -19.74 8.52
C LEU A 29 -2.91 -19.24 9.76
N GLY A 30 -3.31 -18.10 10.32
CA GLY A 30 -2.67 -17.52 11.50
C GLY A 30 -3.24 -18.04 12.81
N GLU A 31 -2.62 -17.64 13.92
CA GLU A 31 -3.21 -17.73 15.26
C GLU A 31 -3.96 -16.41 15.57
N PRO A 32 -5.29 -16.34 15.34
CA PRO A 32 -6.04 -15.08 15.37
C PRO A 32 -6.15 -14.45 16.76
N THR A 33 -5.71 -15.13 17.82
CA THR A 33 -5.72 -14.63 19.20
C THR A 33 -4.44 -13.91 19.59
N GLN A 34 -3.36 -13.98 18.79
CA GLN A 34 -2.14 -13.24 19.06
C GLN A 34 -2.35 -11.73 18.75
N PRO A 35 -2.05 -10.82 19.70
CA PRO A 35 -2.26 -9.38 19.50
C PRO A 35 -1.51 -8.81 18.28
N THR A 36 -0.32 -9.33 18.01
CA THR A 36 0.52 -8.97 16.86
C THR A 36 -0.15 -9.34 15.54
N THR A 37 -0.71 -10.54 15.43
CA THR A 37 -1.47 -11.00 14.26
C THR A 37 -2.70 -10.12 14.03
N VAL A 38 -3.44 -9.79 15.09
CA VAL A 38 -4.60 -8.89 15.00
C VAL A 38 -4.20 -7.50 14.52
N ALA A 39 -3.12 -6.93 15.07
CA ALA A 39 -2.61 -5.62 14.67
C ALA A 39 -2.18 -5.60 13.20
N LEU A 40 -1.44 -6.62 12.75
CA LEU A 40 -1.01 -6.77 11.36
C LEU A 40 -2.22 -6.91 10.42
N MET A 41 -3.21 -7.70 10.82
CA MET A 41 -4.41 -7.91 10.02
C MET A 41 -5.24 -6.62 9.90
N ALA A 42 -5.45 -5.92 11.01
CA ALA A 42 -6.14 -4.63 11.02
C ALA A 42 -5.41 -3.60 10.14
N TRP A 43 -4.08 -3.56 10.20
CA TRP A 43 -3.25 -2.71 9.35
C TRP A 43 -3.45 -3.02 7.86
N LEU A 44 -3.34 -4.31 7.48
CA LEU A 44 -3.53 -4.74 6.09
C LEU A 44 -4.95 -4.43 5.58
N VAL A 45 -5.97 -4.59 6.44
CA VAL A 45 -7.35 -4.23 6.09
C VAL A 45 -7.46 -2.73 5.82
N VAL A 46 -6.90 -1.88 6.68
CA VAL A 46 -6.92 -0.43 6.49
C VAL A 46 -6.21 -0.03 5.20
N VAL A 47 -5.00 -0.55 4.95
CA VAL A 47 -4.22 -0.27 3.74
C VAL A 47 -4.96 -0.75 2.48
N GLY A 48 -5.40 -2.00 2.47
CA GLY A 48 -6.10 -2.60 1.33
C GLY A 48 -7.41 -1.89 1.00
N ALA A 49 -8.21 -1.55 2.02
CA ALA A 49 -9.44 -0.80 1.84
C ALA A 49 -9.20 0.62 1.32
N ALA A 50 -8.16 1.31 1.81
CA ALA A 50 -7.79 2.64 1.33
C ALA A 50 -7.34 2.62 -0.14
N MET A 51 -6.52 1.63 -0.54
CA MET A 51 -6.10 1.45 -1.93
C MET A 51 -7.30 1.14 -2.85
N LEU A 52 -8.20 0.24 -2.43
CA LEU A 52 -9.43 -0.04 -3.17
C LEU A 52 -10.34 1.18 -3.29
N ALA A 53 -10.48 1.95 -2.21
CA ALA A 53 -11.26 3.18 -2.23
C ALA A 53 -10.67 4.21 -3.21
N ALA A 54 -9.34 4.38 -3.22
CA ALA A 54 -8.67 5.27 -4.17
C ALA A 54 -8.77 4.79 -5.64
N GLY A 55 -8.70 3.48 -5.86
CA GLY A 55 -8.86 2.87 -7.17
C GLY A 55 -10.28 3.02 -7.74
N ASN A 56 -11.30 3.00 -6.88
CA ASN A 56 -12.70 2.95 -7.32
C ASN A 56 -13.46 4.28 -7.18
N ARG A 57 -13.11 5.13 -6.21
CA ARG A 57 -13.77 6.43 -5.96
C ARG A 57 -12.86 7.61 -6.25
N GLU A 58 -13.44 8.69 -6.77
CA GLU A 58 -12.75 9.95 -7.07
C GLU A 58 -12.48 10.76 -5.80
N ARG A 59 -13.47 10.75 -4.89
CA ARG A 59 -13.43 11.41 -3.59
C ARG A 59 -13.91 10.42 -2.53
N VAL A 60 -13.26 10.45 -1.37
CA VAL A 60 -13.60 9.63 -0.20
C VAL A 60 -14.00 10.57 0.91
N SER A 61 -15.21 10.42 1.44
CA SER A 61 -15.65 11.13 2.63
C SER A 61 -15.13 10.40 3.87
N ILE A 62 -14.44 11.14 4.74
CA ILE A 62 -13.96 10.69 6.05
C ILE A 62 -14.57 11.65 7.07
N GLY A 63 -15.71 11.24 7.66
CA GLY A 63 -16.52 12.13 8.49
C GLY A 63 -17.02 13.34 7.69
N SER A 64 -16.68 14.54 8.14
CA SER A 64 -17.05 15.80 7.48
C SER A 64 -16.11 16.23 6.35
N VAL A 65 -14.96 15.56 6.16
CA VAL A 65 -13.95 15.96 5.18
C VAL A 65 -14.01 15.06 3.95
N THR A 66 -14.02 15.67 2.77
CA THR A 66 -13.84 14.95 1.50
C THR A 66 -12.40 15.01 1.04
N VAL A 67 -11.76 13.86 0.91
CA VAL A 67 -10.36 13.73 0.48
C VAL A 67 -10.33 13.18 -0.95
N SER A 68 -9.48 13.74 -1.80
CA SER A 68 -9.28 13.25 -3.17
C SER A 68 -8.54 11.91 -3.18
N TRP A 69 -8.86 11.06 -4.17
CA TRP A 69 -8.25 9.75 -4.31
C TRP A 69 -6.71 9.73 -4.35
N PRO A 70 -5.98 10.73 -4.92
CA PRO A 70 -4.51 10.70 -4.94
C PRO A 70 -3.93 10.80 -3.53
N ARG A 71 -4.52 11.62 -2.66
CA ARG A 71 -4.08 11.75 -1.27
C ARG A 71 -4.34 10.47 -0.48
N VAL A 72 -5.50 9.84 -0.69
CA VAL A 72 -5.81 8.54 -0.07
C VAL A 72 -4.81 7.48 -0.53
N ALA A 73 -4.52 7.42 -1.83
CA ALA A 73 -3.52 6.51 -2.39
C ALA A 73 -2.12 6.74 -1.80
N ALA A 74 -1.68 8.01 -1.73
CA ALA A 74 -0.39 8.38 -1.16
C ALA A 74 -0.21 7.86 0.27
N VAL A 75 -1.22 8.08 1.12
CA VAL A 75 -1.20 7.60 2.51
C VAL A 75 -1.19 6.07 2.56
N ALA A 76 -2.04 5.40 1.79
CA ALA A 76 -2.11 3.95 1.79
C ALA A 76 -0.79 3.30 1.35
N ILE A 77 -0.15 3.83 0.31
CA ILE A 77 1.14 3.34 -0.19
C ILE A 77 2.27 3.63 0.80
N ALA A 78 2.26 4.80 1.46
CA ALA A 78 3.24 5.11 2.50
C ALA A 78 3.12 4.14 3.70
N LEU A 79 1.90 3.85 4.15
CA LEU A 79 1.65 2.84 5.19
C LEU A 79 2.11 1.45 4.73
N LEU A 80 1.82 1.06 3.50
CA LEU A 80 2.29 -0.21 2.95
C LEU A 80 3.83 -0.29 2.97
N ALA A 81 4.52 0.79 2.56
CA ALA A 81 5.97 0.86 2.57
C ALA A 81 6.56 0.74 3.99
N VAL A 82 5.96 1.43 4.97
CA VAL A 82 6.37 1.32 6.38
C VAL A 82 6.20 -0.11 6.88
N GLY A 83 5.03 -0.70 6.68
CA GLY A 83 4.75 -2.09 7.11
C GLY A 83 5.71 -3.09 6.47
N TRP A 84 5.93 -2.98 5.16
CA TRP A 84 6.87 -3.85 4.44
C TRP A 84 8.30 -3.70 4.96
N THR A 85 8.76 -2.45 5.16
CA THR A 85 10.10 -2.18 5.70
C THR A 85 10.28 -2.79 7.08
N THR A 86 9.31 -2.63 7.97
CA THR A 86 9.38 -3.15 9.33
C THR A 86 9.43 -4.66 9.34
N ILE A 87 8.54 -5.33 8.59
CA ILE A 87 8.49 -6.81 8.53
C ILE A 87 9.80 -7.35 7.95
N SER A 88 10.24 -6.85 6.79
CA SER A 88 11.48 -7.31 6.17
C SER A 88 12.71 -7.05 7.04
N ALA A 89 12.78 -5.91 7.74
CA ALA A 89 13.89 -5.63 8.65
C ALA A 89 13.91 -6.61 9.84
N VAL A 90 12.76 -6.90 10.44
CA VAL A 90 12.66 -7.88 11.54
C VAL A 90 13.06 -9.28 11.05
N SER A 91 12.50 -9.76 9.94
CA SER A 91 12.84 -11.06 9.35
C SER A 91 14.34 -11.19 9.05
N LEU A 92 14.97 -10.15 8.50
CA LEU A 92 16.41 -10.15 8.26
C LEU A 92 17.24 -10.17 9.55
N LEU A 93 16.79 -9.47 10.60
CA LEU A 93 17.47 -9.46 11.91
C LEU A 93 17.34 -10.79 12.65
N GLU A 94 16.22 -11.49 12.48
CA GLU A 94 15.98 -12.82 13.04
C GLU A 94 16.70 -13.94 12.25
N GLY A 95 17.29 -13.61 11.10
CA GLY A 95 17.97 -14.56 10.22
C GLY A 95 17.01 -15.42 9.39
N ASP A 96 15.71 -15.14 9.45
CA ASP A 96 14.62 -15.83 8.77
C ASP A 96 14.10 -14.97 7.61
N GLY A 97 15.00 -14.65 6.67
CA GLY A 97 14.66 -13.83 5.51
C GLY A 97 13.47 -14.41 4.75
N ILE A 98 12.48 -13.56 4.43
CA ILE A 98 11.18 -13.95 3.86
C ILE A 98 11.34 -14.78 2.58
N THR A 99 12.42 -14.54 1.84
CA THR A 99 12.72 -15.18 0.57
C THR A 99 13.93 -16.12 0.62
N GLY A 100 14.66 -16.15 1.74
CA GLY A 100 15.92 -16.89 1.86
C GLY A 100 17.09 -16.33 1.02
N LEU A 101 16.96 -15.13 0.44
CA LEU A 101 17.97 -14.53 -0.43
C LEU A 101 19.08 -13.76 0.33
N GLY A 102 19.01 -13.71 1.66
CA GLY A 102 20.02 -13.06 2.50
C GLY A 102 20.16 -11.57 2.22
N SER A 103 21.38 -11.07 2.01
CA SER A 103 21.65 -9.64 1.76
C SER A 103 20.99 -9.09 0.49
N LEU A 104 20.69 -9.95 -0.50
CA LEU A 104 19.97 -9.54 -1.70
C LEU A 104 18.52 -9.13 -1.38
N GLU A 105 17.89 -9.79 -0.40
CA GLU A 105 16.54 -9.43 0.07
C GLU A 105 16.52 -8.01 0.65
N ALA A 106 17.57 -7.61 1.36
CA ALA A 106 17.70 -6.24 1.88
C ALA A 106 17.73 -5.20 0.76
N VAL A 107 18.49 -5.46 -0.31
CA VAL A 107 18.60 -4.57 -1.47
C VAL A 107 17.26 -4.48 -2.20
N LEU A 108 16.61 -5.62 -2.46
CA LEU A 108 15.29 -5.66 -3.11
C LEU A 108 14.23 -4.95 -2.28
N THR A 109 14.22 -5.16 -0.96
CA THR A 109 13.33 -4.46 -0.03
C THR A 109 13.56 -2.96 -0.10
N ALA A 110 14.80 -2.50 -0.03
CA ALA A 110 15.12 -1.08 -0.11
C ALA A 110 14.67 -0.47 -1.45
N MET A 111 14.84 -1.19 -2.57
CA MET A 111 14.35 -0.75 -3.88
C MET A 111 12.82 -0.63 -3.93
N VAL A 112 12.11 -1.64 -3.44
CA VAL A 112 10.63 -1.66 -3.42
C VAL A 112 10.09 -0.55 -2.53
N VAL A 113 10.65 -0.38 -1.33
CA VAL A 113 10.27 0.68 -0.39
C VAL A 113 10.56 2.06 -0.98
N GLY A 114 11.72 2.24 -1.61
CA GLY A 114 12.08 3.47 -2.30
C GLY A 114 11.10 3.80 -3.43
N TYR A 115 10.72 2.80 -4.22
CA TYR A 115 9.71 2.95 -5.26
C TYR A 115 8.35 3.35 -4.69
N PHE A 116 7.87 2.70 -3.62
CA PHE A 116 6.62 3.05 -2.97
C PHE A 116 6.65 4.45 -2.36
N ALA A 117 7.74 4.84 -1.70
CA ALA A 117 7.90 6.18 -1.14
C ALA A 117 7.87 7.26 -2.24
N TRP A 118 8.58 7.02 -3.35
CA TRP A 118 8.54 7.90 -4.50
C TRP A 118 7.13 7.99 -5.11
N PHE A 119 6.45 6.87 -5.32
CA PHE A 119 5.12 6.85 -5.91
C PHE A 119 4.05 7.48 -4.99
N ALA A 120 4.17 7.28 -3.67
CA ALA A 120 3.35 7.96 -2.67
C ALA A 120 3.54 9.47 -2.74
N ARG A 121 4.78 9.93 -2.90
CA ARG A 121 5.09 11.35 -3.12
C ARG A 121 4.42 11.86 -4.40
N GLU A 122 4.57 11.18 -5.54
CA GLU A 122 3.91 11.56 -6.80
C GLU A 122 2.40 11.73 -6.62
N CYS A 123 1.76 10.80 -5.93
CA CYS A 123 0.33 10.88 -5.60
C CYS A 123 -0.01 12.07 -4.68
N TRP A 124 0.87 12.40 -3.74
CA TRP A 124 0.65 13.49 -2.78
C TRP A 124 0.75 14.88 -3.42
N VAL A 125 1.77 15.11 -4.25
CA VAL A 125 1.94 16.37 -4.99
C VAL A 125 1.06 16.46 -6.25
N GLY A 126 0.46 15.36 -6.69
CA GLY A 126 -0.45 15.34 -7.84
C GLY A 126 0.27 15.25 -9.18
N GLY A 127 1.44 14.62 -9.23
CA GLY A 127 2.27 14.44 -10.41
C GLY A 127 3.41 15.46 -10.50
N ALA A 128 4.61 15.04 -10.10
CA ALA A 128 5.84 15.81 -10.27
C ALA A 128 6.63 15.30 -11.49
N LEU A 129 6.74 13.98 -11.67
CA LEU A 129 7.30 13.34 -12.86
C LEU A 129 6.22 12.70 -13.73
N LEU A 130 5.16 12.21 -13.10
CA LEU A 130 3.98 11.70 -13.80
C LEU A 130 3.06 12.87 -14.19
N ALA A 131 2.43 12.77 -15.36
CA ALA A 131 1.60 13.84 -15.90
C ALA A 131 0.44 14.18 -14.94
N ALA A 132 0.27 15.46 -14.60
CA ALA A 132 -0.63 15.90 -13.52
C ALA A 132 -2.11 15.54 -13.76
N ASP A 133 -2.51 15.45 -15.03
CA ASP A 133 -3.80 14.93 -15.51
C ASP A 133 -4.07 13.47 -15.10
N THR A 134 -3.02 12.71 -14.76
CA THR A 134 -3.15 11.36 -14.17
C THR A 134 -3.79 11.42 -12.78
N PHE A 135 -3.52 12.47 -12.01
CA PHE A 135 -3.99 12.63 -10.62
C PHE A 135 -5.15 13.61 -10.47
N ALA A 136 -5.57 14.25 -11.57
CA ALA A 136 -6.70 15.15 -11.58
C ALA A 136 -8.00 14.42 -11.14
N VAL A 137 -8.79 15.14 -10.34
CA VAL A 137 -10.12 14.71 -9.89
C VAL A 137 -11.13 15.39 -10.80
N ASP A 138 -12.04 14.60 -11.35
CA ASP A 138 -13.12 15.08 -12.22
C ASP A 138 -14.33 15.53 -11.36
#